data_AF-A0A5N6QCF7-F1
#
_entry.id   AF-A0A5N6QCF7-F1
#
_cell.length_a   1.000
_cell.length_b   1.000
_cell.length_c   1.000
_cell.angle_alpha   90.00
_cell.angle_beta   90.00
_cell.angle_gamma   90.00
#
_symmetry.space_group_name_H-M   'P 1'
#
loop_
_entity.id
_entity.type
_entity.pdbx_description
1 polymer ?
#
loop_
_entity_poly.entity_id
_entity_poly.type
_entity_poly.pdbx_seq_one_letter_code
_entity_poly.pdbx_strand_id
1 'polypeptide(L)'
;MSGITRLLLGYSLTILRDICACNSERGLKEEDSVDAVDVQLSSGLLELLLCLLGEHEPPAIIRKALKQGENRERASSYSSKPCHYRGFRRDIVAVIGNCAYGRKNVQDQIRTKNGILLLLQQCVTDEDNPFLRNWGIWCVRNLLEWNTENQQAVAELELQGSVDVPELAGLGLRVEVDPNTHRAKLVNVS
;
A
#
# COMPACT_ATOMS: atom_id res chain seq x y z
N MET A 1 13.57 -19.88 -1.87
CA MET A 1 13.41 -19.70 -0.42
C MET A 1 12.88 -21.00 0.18
N SER A 2 13.46 -21.50 1.28
CA SER A 2 12.97 -22.73 1.92
C SER A 2 11.62 -22.48 2.62
N GLY A 3 10.83 -23.54 2.85
CA GLY A 3 9.55 -23.42 3.57
C GLY A 3 9.70 -22.80 4.97
N ILE A 4 10.81 -23.11 5.66
CA ILE A 4 11.11 -22.58 6.99
C ILE A 4 11.34 -21.06 6.95
N THR A 5 12.08 -20.56 5.96
CA THR A 5 12.33 -19.12 5.83
C THR A 5 11.04 -18.32 5.58
N ARG A 6 10.07 -18.88 4.84
CA ARG A 6 8.76 -18.26 4.62
C ARG A 6 7.97 -18.12 5.92
N LEU A 7 7.94 -19.19 6.72
CA LEU A 7 7.25 -19.19 8.01
C LEU A 7 7.87 -18.19 8.97
N LEU A 8 9.21 -18.21 9.11
CA LEU A 8 9.93 -17.26 9.96
C LEU A 8 9.60 -15.82 9.58
N LEU A 9 9.64 -15.49 8.28
CA LEU A 9 9.32 -14.14 7.81
C LEU A 9 7.87 -13.73 8.13
N GLY A 10 6.92 -14.64 7.92
CA GLY A 10 5.51 -14.39 8.24
C GLY A 10 5.26 -14.17 9.73
N TYR A 11 5.88 -14.97 10.59
CA TYR A 11 5.81 -14.78 12.03
C TYR A 11 6.46 -13.47 12.46
N SER A 12 7.62 -13.12 11.91
CA SER A 12 8.28 -11.85 12.21
C SER A 12 7.40 -10.65 11.88
N LEU A 13 6.77 -10.62 10.70
CA LEU A 13 5.86 -9.52 10.34
C LEU A 13 4.59 -9.50 11.20
N THR A 14 4.09 -10.66 11.62
CA THR A 14 2.96 -10.75 12.55
C THR A 14 3.31 -10.15 13.91
N ILE A 15 4.46 -10.54 14.48
CA ILE A 15 4.95 -10.01 15.75
C ILE A 15 5.16 -8.49 15.65
N LEU A 16 5.79 -8.02 14.56
CA LEU A 16 5.99 -6.59 14.32
C LEU A 16 4.66 -5.84 14.26
N ARG A 17 3.66 -6.38 13.56
CA ARG A 17 2.34 -5.75 13.46
C ARG A 17 1.71 -5.57 14.84
N ASP A 18 1.81 -6.59 15.69
CA ASP A 18 1.23 -6.58 17.02
C ASP A 18 1.98 -5.59 17.94
N ILE A 19 3.31 -5.55 17.89
CA ILE A 19 4.13 -4.54 18.60
C ILE A 19 3.73 -3.12 18.20
N CYS A 20 3.56 -2.87 16.89
CA CYS A 20 3.17 -1.55 16.38
C CYS A 20 1.74 -1.15 16.77
N ALA A 21 0.85 -2.11 17.06
CA ALA A 21 -0.51 -1.84 17.51
C ALA A 21 -0.58 -1.47 19.00
N CYS A 22 0.19 -2.17 19.86
CA CYS A 22 0.10 -2.04 21.32
C CYS A 22 0.47 -0.64 21.86
N ASN A 23 1.27 0.13 21.13
CA ASN A 23 1.78 1.40 21.65
C ASN A 23 0.83 2.59 21.47
N SER A 24 -0.31 2.41 20.79
CA SER A 24 -1.29 3.48 20.61
C SER A 24 -2.27 3.66 21.78
N GLU A 25 -2.44 2.66 22.64
CA GLU A 25 -3.42 2.68 23.73
C GLU A 25 -2.85 3.11 25.10
N ARG A 26 -1.57 3.51 25.16
CA ARG A 26 -0.99 3.91 26.44
C ARG A 26 -1.35 5.35 26.79
N GLY A 27 -2.62 5.57 27.16
CA GLY A 27 -3.12 6.74 27.89
C GLY A 27 -2.56 6.88 29.32
N LEU A 28 -1.44 6.23 29.59
CA LEU A 28 -0.68 6.26 30.84
C LEU A 28 0.79 6.03 30.45
N LYS A 29 1.52 7.08 30.05
CA LYS A 29 2.98 7.00 29.94
C LYS A 29 3.62 7.97 30.93
N GLU A 30 4.26 7.36 31.92
CA GLU A 30 5.47 7.87 32.56
C GLU A 30 6.42 8.41 31.49
N GLU A 31 7.02 9.57 31.76
CA GLU A 31 7.77 10.40 30.81
C GLU A 31 9.03 9.73 30.21
N ASP A 32 9.45 8.56 30.71
CA ASP A 32 10.72 7.91 30.36
C ASP A 32 10.59 6.62 29.52
N SER A 33 9.38 6.18 29.11
CA SER A 33 9.27 4.94 28.30
C SER A 33 9.52 5.21 26.81
N VAL A 34 10.65 4.74 26.28
CA VAL A 34 10.96 4.77 24.84
C VAL A 34 9.86 4.03 24.06
N ASP A 35 9.19 4.69 23.11
CA ASP A 35 8.23 4.03 22.23
C ASP A 35 8.98 2.96 21.41
N ALA A 36 8.56 1.70 21.47
CA ALA A 36 9.17 0.64 20.69
C ALA A 36 9.14 0.97 19.18
N VAL A 37 8.14 1.74 18.73
CA VAL A 37 8.08 2.23 17.36
C VAL A 37 9.21 3.24 17.08
N ASP A 38 9.58 4.11 18.03
CA ASP A 38 10.70 5.05 17.84
C ASP A 38 12.05 4.33 17.73
N VAL A 39 12.26 3.26 18.51
CA VAL A 39 13.44 2.37 18.36
C VAL A 39 13.44 1.71 16.98
N GLN A 40 12.28 1.26 16.51
CA GLN A 40 12.11 0.60 15.22
C GLN A 40 12.30 1.54 14.02
N LEU A 41 11.92 2.81 14.18
CA LEU A 41 12.19 3.87 13.19
C LEU A 41 13.68 4.19 13.14
N SER A 42 14.33 4.26 14.31
CA SER A 42 15.77 4.48 14.41
C SER A 42 16.59 3.33 13.79
N SER A 43 16.01 2.12 13.71
CA SER A 43 16.63 0.97 13.05
C SER A 43 16.40 0.91 11.53
N GLY A 44 15.69 1.86 10.93
CA GLY A 44 15.40 1.88 9.50
C GLY A 44 14.38 0.82 9.03
N LEU A 45 13.54 0.31 9.94
CA LEU A 45 12.54 -0.71 9.56
C LEU A 45 11.56 -0.15 8.53
N LEU A 46 11.09 1.08 8.71
CA LEU A 46 10.10 1.68 7.82
C LEU A 46 10.64 1.75 6.39
N GLU A 47 11.88 2.21 6.23
CA GLU A 47 12.60 2.22 4.96
C GLU A 47 12.65 0.82 4.34
N LEU A 48 13.08 -0.17 5.13
CA LEU A 48 13.17 -1.54 4.66
C LEU A 48 11.80 -2.06 4.19
N LEU A 49 10.73 -1.81 4.94
CA LEU A 49 9.38 -2.25 4.59
C LEU A 49 8.85 -1.56 3.32
N LEU A 50 9.09 -0.25 3.16
CA LEU A 50 8.73 0.49 1.95
C LEU A 50 9.53 0.00 0.74
N CYS A 51 10.84 -0.23 0.90
CA CYS A 51 11.70 -0.80 -0.13
C CYS A 51 11.23 -2.19 -0.54
N LEU A 52 10.97 -3.08 0.42
CA LEU A 52 10.45 -4.43 0.15
C LEU A 52 9.12 -4.36 -0.59
N LEU A 53 8.18 -3.49 -0.17
CA LEU A 53 6.89 -3.35 -0.84
C LEU A 53 7.01 -2.86 -2.29
N GLY A 54 7.98 -1.99 -2.57
CA GLY A 54 8.25 -1.41 -3.89
C GLY A 54 9.12 -2.27 -4.81
N GLU A 55 10.01 -3.11 -4.27
CA GLU A 55 10.84 -4.03 -5.07
C GLU A 55 10.03 -5.17 -5.72
N HIS A 56 8.88 -5.51 -5.15
CA HIS A 56 8.00 -6.54 -5.68
C HIS A 56 7.04 -5.98 -6.73
N GLU A 57 6.64 -6.83 -7.69
CA GLU A 57 5.61 -6.50 -8.68
C GLU A 57 4.33 -5.98 -8.00
N PRO A 58 3.72 -4.87 -8.48
CA PRO A 58 2.51 -4.31 -7.89
C PRO A 58 1.37 -5.34 -7.88
N PRO A 59 0.31 -5.11 -7.07
CA PRO A 59 -0.84 -6.00 -7.00
C PRO A 59 -1.35 -6.43 -8.38
N ALA A 60 -1.83 -7.67 -8.49
CA ALA A 60 -2.04 -8.32 -9.78
C ALA A 60 -2.93 -7.51 -10.75
N ILE A 61 -3.94 -6.83 -10.21
CA ILE A 61 -4.85 -5.96 -10.97
C ILE A 61 -4.16 -4.71 -11.53
N ILE A 62 -3.25 -4.11 -10.77
CA ILE A 62 -2.45 -2.95 -11.22
C ILE A 62 -1.44 -3.39 -12.27
N ARG A 63 -0.81 -4.55 -12.08
CA ARG A 63 0.10 -5.13 -13.08
C ARG A 63 -0.60 -5.41 -14.41
N LYS A 64 -1.82 -5.97 -14.38
CA LYS A 64 -2.63 -6.18 -15.60
C LYS A 64 -2.91 -4.85 -16.30
N ALA A 65 -3.30 -3.83 -15.53
CA ALA A 65 -3.58 -2.50 -16.06
C ALA A 65 -2.34 -1.84 -16.70
N LEU A 66 -1.17 -1.88 -16.03
CA LEU A 66 0.08 -1.32 -16.57
C LEU A 66 0.51 -1.97 -17.89
N LYS A 67 0.33 -3.29 -18.03
CA LYS A 67 0.67 -4.01 -19.27
C LYS A 67 -0.20 -3.64 -20.47
N GLN A 68 -1.36 -3.04 -20.24
CA GLN A 68 -2.33 -2.68 -21.29
C GLN A 68 -2.18 -1.23 -21.77
N GLY A 69 -1.63 -0.34 -20.93
CA GLY A 69 -1.40 1.07 -21.29
C GLY A 69 -0.09 1.36 -22.03
N GLU A 70 0.87 0.43 -22.07
CA GLU A 70 2.20 0.68 -22.65
C GLU A 70 2.34 0.19 -24.10
N ASN A 71 2.45 1.14 -25.03
CA ASN A 71 3.22 0.95 -26.26
C ASN A 71 4.71 0.81 -25.88
N ARG A 72 5.13 -0.42 -25.60
CA ARG A 72 6.47 -1.05 -25.65
C ARG A 72 7.75 -0.38 -25.10
N GLU A 73 7.79 0.86 -24.61
CA GLU A 73 9.08 1.52 -24.32
C GLU A 73 9.40 1.81 -22.84
N ARG A 74 8.52 1.47 -21.88
CA ARG A 74 8.81 1.68 -20.44
C ARG A 74 8.70 0.45 -19.54
N ALA A 75 8.51 -0.73 -20.13
CA ALA A 75 8.41 -2.00 -19.41
C ALA A 75 9.75 -2.58 -18.90
N SER A 76 10.75 -1.74 -18.54
CA SER A 76 12.07 -2.23 -18.12
C SER A 76 12.57 -1.59 -16.83
N SER A 77 11.99 -1.97 -15.69
CA SER A 77 12.72 -1.97 -14.41
C SER A 77 12.04 -2.76 -13.28
N TYR A 78 10.77 -3.14 -13.40
CA TYR A 78 10.14 -3.97 -12.37
C TYR A 78 10.76 -5.37 -12.37
N SER A 79 11.60 -5.63 -11.37
CA SER A 79 12.10 -6.96 -11.07
C SER A 79 10.91 -7.86 -10.76
N SER A 80 10.70 -8.90 -11.56
CA SER A 80 9.62 -9.89 -11.41
C SER A 80 9.87 -10.83 -10.23
N LYS A 81 10.31 -10.30 -9.08
CA LYS A 81 10.52 -11.09 -7.86
C LYS A 81 9.14 -11.49 -7.32
N PRO A 82 8.75 -12.78 -7.39
CA PRO A 82 7.51 -13.22 -6.77
C PRO A 82 7.56 -12.93 -5.27
N CYS A 83 6.41 -12.57 -4.69
CA CYS A 83 6.32 -12.33 -3.26
C CYS A 83 6.78 -13.56 -2.48
N HIS A 84 7.38 -13.33 -1.31
CA HIS A 84 7.99 -14.38 -0.51
C HIS A 84 7.01 -15.48 -0.07
N TYR A 85 5.76 -15.10 0.25
CA TYR A 85 4.66 -15.99 0.57
C TYR A 85 3.29 -15.30 0.32
N ARG A 86 2.20 -16.08 0.37
CA ARG A 86 0.82 -15.60 0.19
C ARG A 86 0.39 -14.68 1.34
N GLY A 87 0.05 -13.43 1.05
CA GLY A 87 -0.28 -12.41 2.06
C GLY A 87 0.91 -11.54 2.50
N PHE A 88 2.09 -11.70 1.89
CA PHE A 88 3.27 -10.92 2.26
C PHE A 88 3.06 -9.40 2.12
N ARG A 89 2.40 -8.95 1.03
CA ARG A 89 2.09 -7.52 0.84
C ARG A 89 1.17 -7.01 1.94
N ARG A 90 0.14 -7.79 2.27
CA ARG A 90 -0.82 -7.46 3.33
C ARG A 90 -0.08 -7.26 4.65
N ASP A 91 0.81 -8.17 5.00
CA ASP A 91 1.51 -8.12 6.29
C ASP A 91 2.44 -6.90 6.37
N ILE A 92 3.16 -6.56 5.30
CA ILE A 92 3.95 -5.31 5.24
C ILE A 92 3.05 -4.08 5.42
N VAL A 93 1.97 -3.99 4.66
CA VAL A 93 1.02 -2.86 4.71
C VAL A 93 0.40 -2.72 6.10
N ALA A 94 0.11 -3.85 6.76
CA ALA A 94 -0.43 -3.86 8.12
C ALA A 94 0.57 -3.28 9.14
N VAL A 95 1.85 -3.67 9.06
CA VAL A 95 2.90 -3.12 9.93
C VAL A 95 3.04 -1.61 9.71
N ILE A 96 3.17 -1.17 8.45
CA ILE A 96 3.31 0.26 8.11
C ILE A 96 2.10 1.06 8.61
N GLY A 97 0.89 0.56 8.38
CA GLY A 97 -0.34 1.22 8.81
C GLY A 97 -0.43 1.38 10.33
N ASN A 98 0.02 0.38 11.10
CA ASN A 98 0.06 0.48 12.56
C ASN A 98 1.14 1.45 13.05
N CYS A 99 2.31 1.47 12.41
CA CYS A 99 3.35 2.47 12.72
C CYS A 99 2.85 3.91 12.51
N ALA A 100 2.09 4.15 11.44
CA ALA A 100 1.62 5.49 11.07
C ALA A 100 0.50 6.03 11.99
N TYR A 101 -0.20 5.16 12.73
CA TYR A 101 -1.33 5.60 13.55
C TYR A 101 -0.87 6.50 14.70
N GLY A 102 -1.41 7.73 14.74
CA GLY A 102 -1.12 8.71 15.79
C GLY A 102 0.31 9.26 15.80
N ARG A 103 1.13 8.95 14.79
CA ARG A 103 2.57 9.29 14.75
C ARG A 103 2.92 10.15 13.54
N LYS A 104 2.88 11.47 13.73
CA LYS A 104 3.14 12.44 12.64
C LYS A 104 4.53 12.29 12.03
N ASN A 105 5.56 11.99 12.83
CA ASN A 105 6.92 11.72 12.34
C ASN A 105 6.96 10.58 11.32
N VAL A 106 6.29 9.46 11.59
CA VAL A 106 6.18 8.31 10.67
C VAL A 106 5.41 8.70 9.41
N GLN A 107 4.27 9.36 9.60
CA GLN A 107 3.43 9.81 8.48
C GLN A 107 4.21 10.73 7.51
N ASP A 108 4.98 11.67 8.04
CA ASP A 108 5.81 12.59 7.25
C ASP A 108 7.00 11.87 6.60
N GLN A 109 7.62 10.90 7.28
CA GLN A 109 8.69 10.09 6.71
C GLN A 109 8.19 9.23 5.53
N ILE A 110 6.97 8.68 5.62
CA ILE A 110 6.33 7.98 4.50
C ILE A 110 6.11 8.93 3.32
N ARG A 111 5.58 10.14 3.57
CA ARG A 111 5.37 11.14 2.52
C ARG A 111 6.67 11.56 1.83
N THR A 112 7.71 11.88 2.60
CA THR A 112 9.00 12.34 2.06
C THR A 112 9.71 11.27 1.21
N LYS A 113 9.41 9.98 1.44
CA LYS A 113 9.89 8.85 0.63
C LYS A 113 8.96 8.48 -0.52
N ASN A 114 8.01 9.34 -0.87
CA ASN A 114 7.01 9.08 -1.92
C ASN A 114 6.17 7.81 -1.66
N GLY A 115 6.05 7.39 -0.39
CA GLY A 115 5.39 6.16 0.02
C GLY A 115 3.86 6.21 -0.04
N ILE A 116 3.27 7.41 -0.10
CA ILE A 116 1.80 7.59 -0.21
C ILE A 116 1.26 6.86 -1.45
N LEU A 117 1.85 7.10 -2.63
CA LEU A 117 1.44 6.46 -3.88
C LEU A 117 1.63 4.94 -3.82
N LEU A 118 2.75 4.49 -3.26
CA LEU A 118 3.04 3.06 -3.09
C LEU A 118 1.99 2.37 -2.21
N LEU A 119 1.52 3.03 -1.15
CA LEU A 119 0.50 2.49 -0.25
C LEU A 119 -0.90 2.54 -0.87
N LEU A 120 -1.22 3.60 -1.63
CA LEU A 120 -2.48 3.70 -2.39
C LEU A 120 -2.64 2.56 -3.41
N GLN A 121 -1.54 2.12 -4.03
CA GLN A 121 -1.55 0.95 -4.92
C GLN A 121 -2.02 -0.33 -4.22
N GLN A 122 -1.96 -0.40 -2.89
CA GLN A 122 -2.39 -1.58 -2.14
C GLN A 122 -3.89 -1.56 -1.81
N CYS A 123 -4.62 -0.49 -2.17
CA CYS A 123 -6.07 -0.34 -1.94
C CYS A 123 -6.94 -1.08 -2.98
N VAL A 124 -6.46 -2.23 -3.47
CA VAL A 124 -7.10 -3.02 -4.50
C VAL A 124 -7.25 -4.47 -4.07
N THR A 125 -8.19 -5.18 -4.67
CA THR A 125 -8.37 -6.62 -4.45
C THR A 125 -7.21 -7.39 -5.07
N ASP A 126 -6.72 -8.39 -4.35
CA ASP A 126 -5.60 -9.23 -4.79
C ASP A 126 -5.81 -10.67 -4.29
N GLU A 127 -5.82 -11.63 -5.23
CA GLU A 127 -6.13 -13.04 -4.94
C GLU A 127 -5.03 -13.72 -4.12
N ASP A 128 -3.78 -13.29 -4.30
CA ASP A 128 -2.61 -13.78 -3.58
C ASP A 128 -2.46 -13.12 -2.21
N ASN A 129 -3.19 -12.03 -1.96
CA ASN A 129 -3.13 -11.28 -0.71
C ASN A 129 -4.54 -10.97 -0.19
N PRO A 130 -5.24 -11.95 0.41
CA PRO A 130 -6.54 -11.72 1.04
C PRO A 130 -6.48 -10.56 2.02
N PHE A 131 -7.50 -9.70 1.99
CA PHE A 131 -7.59 -8.49 2.81
C PHE A 131 -6.54 -7.41 2.54
N LEU A 132 -5.74 -7.50 1.46
CA LEU A 132 -4.80 -6.43 1.08
C LEU A 132 -5.53 -5.09 0.95
N ARG A 133 -6.65 -5.06 0.21
CA ARG A 133 -7.49 -3.85 0.08
C ARG A 133 -7.85 -3.23 1.42
N ASN A 134 -8.26 -4.05 2.38
CA ASN A 134 -8.75 -3.58 3.68
C ASN A 134 -7.60 -2.97 4.49
N TRP A 135 -6.45 -3.65 4.52
CA TRP A 135 -5.25 -3.13 5.16
C TRP A 135 -4.68 -1.92 4.44
N GLY A 136 -4.78 -1.84 3.11
CA GLY A 136 -4.43 -0.66 2.34
C GLY A 136 -5.27 0.56 2.74
N ILE A 137 -6.59 0.42 2.77
CA ILE A 137 -7.51 1.48 3.20
C ILE A 137 -7.22 1.90 4.64
N TRP A 138 -7.01 0.93 5.54
CA TRP A 138 -6.67 1.20 6.94
C TRP A 138 -5.35 1.97 7.07
N CYS A 139 -4.32 1.53 6.35
CA CYS A 139 -3.02 2.19 6.34
C CYS A 139 -3.11 3.63 5.80
N VAL A 140 -3.85 3.85 4.72
CA VAL A 140 -4.06 5.19 4.15
C VAL A 140 -4.85 6.06 5.13
N ARG A 141 -5.90 5.56 5.77
CA ARG A 141 -6.60 6.30 6.84
C ARG A 141 -5.61 6.77 7.90
N ASN A 142 -4.80 5.86 8.46
CA ASN A 142 -3.84 6.19 9.51
C ASN A 142 -2.75 7.17 9.04
N LEU A 143 -2.40 7.12 7.75
CA LEU A 143 -1.43 8.03 7.14
C LEU A 143 -1.93 9.46 6.98
N LEU A 144 -3.24 9.63 6.78
CA LEU A 144 -3.91 10.92 6.54
C LEU A 144 -4.55 11.50 7.79
N GLU A 145 -4.82 10.67 8.78
CA GLU A 145 -5.48 11.06 10.02
C GLU A 145 -4.59 12.04 10.82
N TRP A 146 -5.14 13.23 11.07
CA TRP A 146 -4.48 14.36 11.73
C TRP A 146 -3.21 14.90 11.03
N ASN A 147 -3.06 14.65 9.72
CA ASN A 147 -1.93 15.15 8.92
C ASN A 147 -2.39 15.86 7.65
N THR A 148 -2.49 17.18 7.74
CA THR A 148 -2.94 18.05 6.63
C THR A 148 -2.01 18.01 5.42
N GLU A 149 -0.72 17.84 5.64
CA GLU A 149 0.30 17.82 4.59
C GLU A 149 0.19 16.54 3.75
N ASN A 150 -0.11 15.41 4.40
CA ASN A 150 -0.41 14.18 3.70
C ASN A 150 -1.78 14.22 2.99
N GLN A 151 -2.79 14.84 3.61
CA GLN A 151 -4.10 15.05 2.96
C GLN A 151 -3.96 15.89 1.70
N GLN A 152 -3.17 16.98 1.76
CA GLN A 152 -2.88 17.84 0.62
C GLN A 152 -2.16 17.07 -0.48
N ALA A 153 -1.14 16.27 -0.14
CA ALA A 153 -0.42 15.44 -1.10
C ALA A 153 -1.33 14.43 -1.83
N VAL A 154 -2.39 13.93 -1.18
CA VAL A 154 -3.39 13.07 -1.83
C VAL A 154 -4.41 13.88 -2.63
N ALA A 155 -4.79 15.07 -2.17
CA ALA A 155 -5.72 15.95 -2.87
C ALA A 155 -5.16 16.50 -4.19
N GLU A 156 -3.83 16.61 -4.30
CA GLU A 156 -3.12 17.01 -5.51
C GLU A 156 -3.03 15.87 -6.56
N LEU A 157 -3.50 14.67 -6.25
CA LEU A 157 -3.51 13.57 -7.21
C LEU A 157 -4.59 13.77 -8.26
N GLU A 158 -4.16 13.80 -9.52
CA GLU A 158 -5.06 13.94 -10.67
C GLU A 158 -5.42 12.59 -11.29
N LEU A 159 -6.68 12.46 -11.68
CA LEU A 159 -7.17 11.30 -12.40
C LEU A 159 -6.66 11.31 -13.84
N GLN A 160 -5.76 10.37 -14.17
CA GLN A 160 -5.15 10.27 -15.50
C GLN A 160 -6.00 9.48 -16.52
N GLY A 161 -7.12 8.90 -16.08
CA GLY A 161 -8.03 8.12 -16.93
C GLY A 161 -8.35 6.74 -16.38
N SER A 162 -9.14 5.98 -17.14
CA SER A 162 -9.39 4.55 -16.90
C SER A 162 -8.47 3.68 -17.75
N VAL A 163 -8.19 2.47 -17.29
CA VAL A 163 -7.53 1.45 -18.09
C VAL A 163 -8.59 0.48 -18.59
N ASP A 164 -8.54 0.15 -19.88
CA ASP A 164 -9.44 -0.83 -20.48
C ASP A 164 -9.16 -2.22 -19.92
N VAL A 165 -10.18 -2.80 -19.27
CA VAL A 165 -10.11 -4.14 -18.70
C VAL A 165 -10.62 -5.13 -19.77
N PRO A 166 -9.79 -6.06 -20.30
CA PRO A 166 -10.20 -6.99 -21.35
C PRO A 166 -11.41 -7.83 -20.97
N GLU A 167 -11.54 -8.18 -19.69
CA GLU A 167 -12.69 -8.89 -19.16
C GLU A 167 -14.00 -8.08 -19.32
N LEU A 168 -13.94 -6.74 -19.21
CA LEU A 168 -15.09 -5.85 -19.46
C LEU A 168 -15.33 -5.65 -20.97
N ALA A 169 -14.27 -5.49 -21.75
CA ALA A 169 -14.36 -5.35 -23.20
C ALA A 169 -15.02 -6.60 -23.84
N GLY A 170 -14.69 -7.80 -23.35
CA GLY A 170 -15.34 -9.05 -23.77
C GLY A 170 -16.83 -9.13 -23.46
N LEU A 171 -17.32 -8.30 -22.52
CA LEU A 171 -18.75 -8.13 -22.21
C LEU A 171 -19.40 -6.96 -22.97
N GLY A 172 -18.66 -6.29 -23.87
CA GLY A 172 -19.12 -5.09 -24.56
C GLY A 172 -19.25 -3.88 -23.63
N LEU A 173 -18.45 -3.82 -22.56
CA LEU A 173 -18.46 -2.74 -21.57
C LEU A 173 -17.11 -2.00 -21.54
N ARG A 174 -17.15 -0.68 -21.31
CA ARG A 174 -15.97 0.14 -21.00
C ARG A 174 -16.21 1.03 -19.79
N VAL A 175 -15.12 1.44 -19.14
CA VAL A 175 -15.18 2.40 -18.02
C VAL A 175 -14.87 3.79 -18.55
N GLU A 176 -15.80 4.71 -18.40
CA GLU A 176 -15.60 6.14 -18.66
C GLU A 176 -15.59 6.94 -17.37
N VAL A 177 -14.87 8.04 -17.35
CA VAL A 177 -14.93 9.01 -16.27
C VAL A 177 -15.85 10.13 -16.70
N ASP A 178 -16.90 10.38 -15.92
CA ASP A 178 -17.78 11.52 -16.15
C ASP A 178 -17.01 12.82 -15.88
N PRO A 179 -16.89 13.74 -16.86
CA PRO A 179 -16.14 14.97 -16.72
C PRO A 179 -16.74 15.96 -15.71
N ASN A 180 -18.03 15.82 -15.37
CA ASN A 180 -18.70 16.72 -14.42
C ASN A 180 -18.61 16.20 -12.99
N THR A 181 -18.68 14.87 -12.80
CA THR A 181 -18.71 14.25 -11.46
C THR A 181 -17.38 13.65 -11.05
N HIS A 182 -16.43 13.51 -11.98
CA HIS A 182 -15.17 12.77 -11.83
C HIS A 182 -15.37 11.32 -11.33
N ARG A 183 -16.57 10.76 -11.53
CA ARG A 183 -16.90 9.38 -11.14
C ARG A 183 -16.75 8.44 -12.33
N ALA A 184 -16.22 7.25 -12.06
CA ALA A 184 -16.17 6.18 -13.04
C ALA A 184 -17.58 5.59 -13.28
N LYS A 185 -17.93 5.40 -14.55
CA LYS A 185 -19.19 4.82 -15.03
C LYS A 185 -18.91 3.71 -16.03
N LEU A 186 -19.65 2.61 -15.92
CA LEU A 186 -19.66 1.56 -16.94
C LEU A 186 -20.63 1.95 -18.05
N VAL A 187 -20.16 1.91 -19.30
CA VAL A 187 -20.97 2.20 -20.50
C VAL A 187 -20.82 1.07 -21.51
N ASN A 188 -21.83 0.85 -22.34
CA ASN A 188 -21.75 -0.11 -23.44
C ASN A 188 -20.83 0.41 -24.54
N VAL A 189 -20.05 -0.51 -25.11
CA VAL A 189 -19.28 -0.31 -26.33
C VAL A 189 -20.21 -0.63 -27.49
N SER A 190 -20.74 0.39 -28.16
CA SER A 190 -21.65 0.26 -29.31
C SER A 190 -21.01 -0.49 -30.49
#